data_AF-A0A3P3UA71-F1
#
_entry.id   AF-A0A3P3UA71-F1
#
_cell.length_a   1.000
_cell.length_b   1.000
_cell.length_c   1.000
_cell.angle_alpha   90.00
_cell.angle_beta   90.00
_cell.angle_gamma   90.00
#
_symmetry.space_group_name_H-M   'P 1'
#
loop_
_entity.id
_entity.type
_entity.pdbx_description
1 polymer ?
#
loop_
_entity_poly.entity_id
_entity_poly.type
_entity_poly.pdbx_seq_one_letter_code
_entity_poly.pdbx_strand_id
1 'polypeptide(L)'
;MKKTGKLILSTVVVVIAAVSVVSAASAQSKYDSVVSQSIPSISSNFLSLQNQNAQLLESQIVEMQQRSQQIAQLNDRLRETTQQGDTVAIQSIQRQIDVLQNSQQMEMILMGSLTNEYDVATDMMLNFTRSMHDAYESIIRNLR
;
A
#
# COMPACT_ATOMS: atom_id res chain seq x y z
N MET A 1 -76.87 18.58 4.78
CA MET A 1 -77.56 18.48 3.46
C MET A 1 -76.64 19.03 2.38
N LYS A 2 -76.71 18.42 1.20
CA LYS A 2 -75.90 18.63 -0.02
C LYS A 2 -75.87 20.10 -0.47
N LYS A 3 -74.75 20.57 -1.03
CA LYS A 3 -74.60 20.80 -2.49
C LYS A 3 -73.26 21.45 -2.86
N THR A 4 -72.74 20.89 -3.94
CA THR A 4 -71.63 21.29 -4.80
C THR A 4 -71.84 22.65 -5.47
N GLY A 5 -70.77 23.41 -5.65
CA GLY A 5 -70.71 24.55 -6.56
C GLY A 5 -69.29 24.79 -7.04
N LYS A 6 -68.95 24.28 -8.24
CA LYS A 6 -67.75 24.66 -8.98
C LYS A 6 -67.96 26.07 -9.53
N LEU A 7 -66.98 26.95 -9.37
CA LEU A 7 -66.79 28.11 -10.24
C LEU A 7 -65.29 28.32 -10.46
N ILE A 8 -64.96 28.35 -11.75
CA ILE A 8 -63.65 28.46 -12.38
C ILE A 8 -63.51 29.93 -12.79
N LEU A 9 -62.41 30.61 -12.46
CA LEU A 9 -61.76 31.71 -13.21
C LEU A 9 -60.65 32.29 -12.31
N SER A 10 -59.39 31.93 -12.53
CA SER A 10 -58.44 32.62 -13.44
C SER A 10 -58.16 34.06 -13.04
N THR A 11 -57.12 34.26 -12.23
CA THR A 11 -56.31 35.48 -12.24
C THR A 11 -54.88 35.07 -11.88
N VAL A 12 -53.95 35.54 -12.70
CA VAL A 12 -52.57 35.11 -12.84
C VAL A 12 -51.78 35.31 -11.55
N VAL A 13 -51.25 34.22 -10.98
CA VAL A 13 -50.15 34.27 -10.01
C VAL A 13 -48.85 34.13 -10.80
N VAL A 14 -48.00 35.15 -10.71
CA VAL A 14 -46.59 35.08 -11.11
C VAL A 14 -45.92 34.05 -10.21
N VAL A 15 -45.68 32.85 -10.73
CA VAL A 15 -44.91 31.80 -10.05
C VAL A 15 -43.46 31.92 -10.49
N ILE A 16 -42.60 32.27 -9.53
CA ILE A 16 -41.17 32.01 -9.58
C ILE A 16 -41.00 30.51 -9.84
N ALA A 17 -40.50 30.13 -11.02
CA ALA A 17 -40.29 28.73 -11.35
C ALA A 17 -39.16 28.16 -10.47
N ALA A 18 -39.56 27.43 -9.42
CA ALA A 18 -38.73 26.39 -8.85
C ALA A 18 -38.47 25.34 -9.95
N VAL A 19 -37.20 25.08 -10.23
CA VAL A 19 -36.78 24.00 -11.14
C VAL A 19 -37.12 22.68 -10.48
N SER A 20 -38.27 22.13 -10.85
CA SER A 20 -38.58 20.72 -10.65
C SER A 20 -39.22 20.19 -11.94
N VAL A 21 -38.42 19.50 -12.73
CA VAL A 21 -38.89 18.57 -13.77
C VAL A 21 -38.47 17.15 -13.41
N VAL A 22 -39.48 16.45 -12.90
CA VAL A 22 -39.86 15.03 -13.01
C VAL A 22 -38.90 14.05 -13.67
N SER A 23 -38.75 12.92 -12.96
CA SER A 23 -38.17 11.65 -13.38
C SER A 23 -38.80 11.08 -14.67
N ALA A 24 -37.95 10.79 -15.66
CA ALA A 24 -38.14 9.72 -16.62
C ALA A 24 -36.88 8.85 -16.64
N ALA A 25 -37.05 7.62 -16.14
CA ALA A 25 -36.34 6.40 -16.52
C ALA A 25 -34.79 6.45 -16.60
N SER A 26 -34.16 6.15 -15.47
CA SER A 26 -33.07 5.16 -15.35
C SER A 26 -32.10 4.99 -16.53
N ALA A 27 -31.23 5.96 -16.79
CA ALA A 27 -30.00 5.71 -17.53
C ALA A 27 -28.80 6.54 -17.06
N GLN A 28 -28.94 7.34 -16.01
CA GLN A 28 -27.95 8.38 -15.66
C GLN A 28 -27.20 8.14 -14.34
N SER A 29 -27.22 6.92 -13.78
CA SER A 29 -26.55 6.66 -12.49
C SER A 29 -25.87 5.29 -12.46
N LYS A 30 -25.05 5.01 -13.48
CA LYS A 30 -24.11 3.87 -13.44
C LYS A 30 -22.65 4.24 -13.70
N TYR A 31 -22.35 5.47 -14.13
CA TYR A 31 -20.98 5.86 -14.49
C TYR A 31 -20.30 6.83 -13.52
N ASP A 32 -21.04 7.44 -12.58
CA ASP A 32 -20.46 8.40 -11.62
C ASP A 32 -19.88 7.71 -10.36
N SER A 33 -20.32 6.49 -10.05
CA SER A 33 -19.87 5.77 -8.86
C SER A 33 -18.56 4.99 -9.04
N VAL A 34 -18.09 4.77 -10.28
CA VAL A 34 -16.93 3.90 -10.55
C VAL A 34 -15.63 4.68 -10.66
N VAL A 35 -15.68 5.96 -11.05
CA VAL A 35 -14.47 6.73 -11.41
C VAL A 35 -13.84 7.48 -10.24
N SER A 36 -14.58 7.75 -9.15
CA SER A 36 -14.03 8.44 -7.97
C SER A 36 -13.39 7.50 -6.93
N GLN A 37 -13.59 6.18 -7.07
CA GLN A 37 -13.19 5.21 -6.03
C GLN A 37 -11.79 4.60 -6.24
N SER A 38 -11.18 4.74 -7.43
CA SER A 38 -9.92 4.06 -7.78
C SER A 38 -8.66 4.81 -7.32
N ILE A 39 -8.65 6.14 -7.32
CA ILE A 39 -7.46 6.91 -6.89
C ILE A 39 -7.25 6.84 -5.37
N PRO A 40 -8.29 7.02 -4.52
CA PRO A 40 -8.13 6.90 -3.07
C PRO A 40 -7.71 5.48 -2.64
N SER A 41 -8.21 4.46 -3.34
CA SER A 41 -7.92 3.06 -3.04
C SER A 41 -6.52 2.62 -3.48
N ILE A 42 -5.99 3.16 -4.58
CA ILE A 42 -4.58 2.93 -4.98
C ILE A 42 -3.63 3.56 -3.96
N SER A 43 -3.92 4.78 -3.50
CA SER A 43 -3.11 5.44 -2.46
C SER A 43 -3.17 4.71 -1.11
N SER A 44 -4.35 4.24 -0.68
CA SER A 44 -4.50 3.49 0.57
C SER A 44 -3.83 2.11 0.50
N ASN A 45 -3.96 1.42 -0.63
CA ASN A 45 -3.34 0.11 -0.85
C ASN A 45 -1.81 0.25 -0.87
N PHE A 46 -1.28 1.28 -1.53
CA PHE A 46 0.15 1.59 -1.51
C PHE A 46 0.65 1.86 -0.09
N LEU A 47 -0.07 2.69 0.68
CA LEU A 47 0.31 2.98 2.06
C LEU A 47 0.30 1.72 2.94
N SER A 48 -0.68 0.83 2.74
CA SER A 48 -0.72 -0.46 3.46
C SER A 48 0.42 -1.41 3.06
N LEU A 49 0.77 -1.47 1.78
CA LEU A 49 1.87 -2.31 1.28
C LEU A 49 3.22 -1.76 1.74
N GLN A 50 3.40 -0.45 1.74
CA GLN A 50 4.57 0.21 2.29
C GLN A 50 4.71 -0.08 3.80
N ASN A 51 3.60 -0.04 4.55
CA ASN A 51 3.61 -0.36 5.97
C ASN A 51 3.95 -1.84 6.22
N GLN A 52 3.37 -2.76 5.45
CA GLN A 52 3.66 -4.18 5.54
C GLN A 52 5.12 -4.50 5.19
N ASN A 53 5.66 -3.85 4.16
CA ASN A 53 7.06 -4.02 3.76
C ASN A 53 8.03 -3.42 4.78
N ALA A 54 7.67 -2.27 5.39
CA ALA A 54 8.44 -1.70 6.50
C ALA A 54 8.50 -2.65 7.71
N GLN A 55 7.39 -3.33 8.02
CA GLN A 55 7.36 -4.35 9.08
C GLN A 55 8.23 -5.56 8.73
N LEU A 56 8.19 -6.04 7.48
CA LEU A 56 9.02 -7.15 7.03
C LEU A 56 10.51 -6.80 7.08
N LEU A 57 10.87 -5.59 6.64
CA LEU A 57 12.24 -5.08 6.72
C LEU A 57 12.71 -4.93 8.17
N GLU A 58 11.87 -4.39 9.05
CA GLU A 58 12.16 -4.29 10.48
C GLU A 58 12.40 -5.68 11.10
N SER A 59 11.56 -6.67 10.76
CA SER A 59 11.73 -8.05 11.21
C SER A 59 13.06 -8.63 10.75
N GLN A 60 13.42 -8.45 9.47
CA GLN A 60 14.70 -8.92 8.92
C GLN A 60 15.89 -8.23 9.58
N ILE A 61 15.80 -6.92 9.88
CA ILE A 61 16.86 -6.19 10.60
C ILE A 61 17.04 -6.76 12.00
N VAL A 62 15.95 -7.02 12.74
CA VAL A 62 16.01 -7.61 14.09
C VAL A 62 16.62 -9.00 14.04
N GLU A 63 16.23 -9.85 13.08
CA GLU A 63 16.83 -11.18 12.90
C GLU A 63 18.32 -11.11 12.57
N MET A 64 18.72 -10.20 11.68
CA MET A 64 20.13 -9.96 11.33
C MET A 64 20.94 -9.50 12.56
N GLN A 65 20.36 -8.63 13.40
CA GLN A 65 20.97 -8.21 14.66
C GLN A 65 21.11 -9.36 15.64
N GLN A 66 20.08 -10.21 15.80
CA GLN A 66 20.14 -11.40 16.64
C GLN A 66 21.22 -12.37 16.16
N ARG A 67 21.32 -12.61 14.84
CA ARG A 67 22.40 -13.45 14.28
C ARG A 67 23.78 -12.85 14.50
N SER A 68 23.92 -11.52 14.39
CA SER A 68 25.18 -10.83 14.72
C SER A 68 25.58 -11.06 16.18
N GLN A 69 24.62 -10.98 17.12
CA GLN A 69 24.86 -11.28 18.53
C GLN A 69 25.24 -12.75 18.76
N GLN A 70 24.58 -13.70 18.07
CA GLN A 70 24.92 -15.12 18.15
C GLN A 70 26.34 -15.41 17.63
N ILE A 71 26.73 -14.78 16.52
CA ILE A 71 28.09 -14.90 15.98
C ILE A 71 29.11 -14.33 16.98
N ALA A 72 28.81 -13.19 17.64
CA ALA A 72 29.67 -12.64 18.68
C ALA A 72 29.85 -13.63 19.85
N GLN A 73 28.75 -14.21 20.35
CA GLN A 73 28.79 -15.21 21.43
C GLN A 73 29.58 -16.47 21.03
N LEU A 74 29.40 -16.97 19.81
CA LEU A 74 30.16 -18.11 19.30
C LEU A 74 31.65 -17.78 19.14
N ASN A 75 31.99 -16.56 18.73
CA ASN A 75 33.38 -16.10 18.68
C ASN A 75 34.00 -16.01 20.08
N ASP A 76 33.28 -15.54 21.09
CA ASP A 76 33.75 -15.53 22.47
C ASP A 76 33.99 -16.96 22.98
N ARG A 77 33.04 -17.86 22.74
CA ARG A 77 33.17 -19.28 23.08
C ARG A 77 34.29 -19.96 22.32
N LEU A 78 34.54 -19.59 21.06
CA LEU A 78 35.67 -20.06 20.27
C LEU A 78 36.99 -19.66 20.93
N ARG A 79 37.11 -18.41 21.41
CA ARG A 79 38.31 -17.92 22.10
C ARG A 79 38.55 -18.64 23.43
N GLU A 80 37.50 -18.92 24.19
CA GLU A 80 37.58 -19.70 25.44
C GLU A 80 38.01 -21.15 25.16
N THR A 81 37.40 -21.79 24.16
CA THR A 81 37.70 -23.18 23.78
C THR A 81 39.10 -23.32 23.19
N THR A 82 39.57 -22.29 22.47
CA THR A 82 40.94 -22.21 21.95
C THR A 82 41.96 -22.16 23.09
N GLN A 83 41.66 -21.46 24.19
CA GLN A 83 42.52 -21.45 25.38
C GLN A 83 42.54 -22.80 26.10
N GLN A 84 41.45 -23.56 26.01
CA GLN A 84 41.35 -24.90 26.59
C GLN A 84 42.01 -26.00 25.71
N GLY A 85 42.33 -25.70 24.45
CA GLY A 85 43.03 -26.62 23.54
C GLY A 85 42.16 -27.73 22.95
N ASP A 86 40.84 -27.66 23.09
CA ASP A 86 39.92 -28.67 22.52
C ASP A 86 39.66 -28.41 21.04
N THR A 87 40.42 -29.09 20.18
CA THR A 87 40.37 -28.94 18.72
C THR A 87 39.05 -29.41 18.09
N VAL A 88 38.33 -30.35 18.72
CA VAL A 88 37.05 -30.86 18.19
C VAL A 88 35.95 -29.84 18.44
N ALA A 89 35.91 -29.25 19.63
CA ALA A 89 34.97 -28.20 19.97
C ALA A 89 35.21 -26.92 19.14
N ILE A 90 36.47 -26.54 18.88
CA ILE A 90 36.85 -25.43 18.00
C ILE A 90 36.28 -25.61 16.58
N GLN A 91 36.48 -26.79 15.97
CA GLN A 91 35.96 -27.07 14.62
C GLN A 91 34.44 -27.09 14.57
N SER A 92 33.78 -27.52 15.65
CA SER A 92 32.32 -27.48 15.76
C SER A 92 31.78 -26.04 15.81
N ILE A 93 32.43 -25.17 16.59
CA ILE A 93 32.05 -23.77 16.74
C ILE A 93 32.32 -22.99 15.44
N GLN A 94 33.46 -23.23 14.78
CA GLN A 94 33.78 -22.63 13.47
C GLN A 94 32.72 -22.96 12.42
N ARG A 95 32.33 -24.23 12.30
CA ARG A 95 31.26 -24.63 11.37
C ARG A 95 29.93 -23.93 11.66
N GLN A 96 29.59 -23.74 12.93
CA GLN A 96 28.38 -23.00 13.31
C GLN A 96 28.47 -21.52 12.92
N ILE A 97 29.63 -20.89 13.12
CA ILE A 97 29.89 -19.52 12.68
C ILE A 97 29.77 -19.41 11.15
N ASP A 98 30.40 -20.33 10.40
CA ASP A 98 30.39 -20.31 8.94
C ASP A 98 28.97 -20.43 8.37
N VAL A 99 28.13 -21.30 8.95
CA VAL A 99 26.72 -21.46 8.55
C VAL A 99 25.93 -20.18 8.81
N LEU A 100 26.09 -19.59 9.99
CA LEU A 100 25.40 -18.35 10.36
C LEU A 100 25.86 -17.16 9.51
N GLN A 101 27.15 -17.07 9.20
CA GLN A 101 27.71 -16.03 8.33
C GLN A 101 27.20 -16.16 6.89
N ASN A 102 27.16 -17.37 6.32
CA ASN A 102 26.61 -17.58 4.99
C ASN A 102 25.13 -17.20 4.91
N SER A 103 24.34 -17.58 5.91
CA SER A 103 22.93 -17.20 5.99
C SER A 103 22.75 -15.68 6.12
N GLN A 104 23.58 -15.00 6.91
CA GLN A 104 23.56 -13.54 7.05
C GLN A 104 23.94 -12.83 5.74
N GLN A 105 24.95 -13.32 5.00
CA GLN A 105 25.34 -12.76 3.71
C GLN A 105 24.25 -12.94 2.65
N MET A 106 23.62 -14.12 2.62
CA MET A 106 22.51 -14.40 1.70
C MET A 106 21.32 -13.49 1.98
N GLU A 107 20.96 -13.28 3.26
CA GLU A 107 19.90 -12.37 3.64
C GLU A 107 20.24 -10.92 3.28
N MET A 108 21.49 -10.49 3.43
CA MET A 108 21.91 -9.15 3.02
C MET A 108 21.72 -8.93 1.51
N ILE A 109 22.04 -9.93 0.68
CA ILE A 109 21.80 -9.89 -0.77
C ILE A 109 20.31 -9.83 -1.07
N LEU A 110 19.50 -10.67 -0.40
CA LEU A 110 18.05 -10.68 -0.57
C LEU A 110 17.43 -9.33 -0.18
N MET A 111 17.80 -8.79 0.98
CA MET A 111 17.34 -7.49 1.47
C MET A 111 17.71 -6.36 0.51
N GLY A 112 18.93 -6.38 -0.02
CA GLY A 112 19.35 -5.42 -1.05
C GLY A 112 18.53 -5.55 -2.34
N SER A 113 18.26 -6.78 -2.78
CA SER A 113 17.44 -7.06 -3.95
C SER A 113 15.99 -6.60 -3.77
N LEU A 114 15.37 -6.91 -2.62
CA LEU A 114 14.00 -6.52 -2.28
C LEU A 114 13.84 -5.00 -2.18
N THR A 115 14.84 -4.32 -1.59
CA THR A 115 14.86 -2.86 -1.52
C THR A 115 14.92 -2.25 -2.92
N ASN A 116 15.81 -2.76 -3.79
CA ASN A 116 15.90 -2.29 -5.16
C ASN A 116 14.62 -2.56 -5.97
N GLU A 117 13.99 -3.73 -5.81
CA GLU A 117 12.70 -4.04 -6.45
C GLU A 117 11.59 -3.10 -5.96
N TYR A 118 11.57 -2.78 -4.67
CA TYR A 118 10.61 -1.84 -4.07
C TYR A 118 10.78 -0.42 -4.62
N ASP A 119 12.01 0.07 -4.75
CA ASP A 119 12.29 1.41 -5.29
C ASP A 119 11.78 1.52 -6.73
N VAL A 120 12.08 0.52 -7.57
CA VAL A 120 11.61 0.48 -8.96
C VAL A 120 10.09 0.38 -9.05
N ALA A 121 9.46 -0.45 -8.21
CA ALA A 121 8.00 -0.58 -8.17
C ALA A 121 7.32 0.73 -7.73
N THR A 122 7.89 1.42 -6.75
CA THR A 122 7.41 2.71 -6.26
C THR A 122 7.48 3.78 -7.35
N ASP A 123 8.59 3.84 -8.08
CA ASP A 123 8.75 4.76 -9.22
C ASP A 123 7.73 4.49 -10.32
N MET A 124 7.52 3.21 -10.66
CA MET A 124 6.52 2.81 -11.66
C MET A 124 5.11 3.18 -11.23
N MET A 125 4.76 2.95 -9.97
CA MET A 125 3.46 3.33 -9.39
C MET A 125 3.24 4.84 -9.35
N LEU A 126 4.28 5.62 -9.02
CA LEU A 126 4.23 7.07 -9.00
C LEU A 126 4.01 7.61 -10.41
N ASN A 127 4.71 7.05 -11.40
CA ASN A 127 4.53 7.39 -12.81
C ASN A 127 3.14 6.99 -13.33
N PHE A 128 2.64 5.82 -12.93
CA PHE A 128 1.28 5.39 -13.26
C PHE A 128 0.23 6.34 -12.67
N THR A 129 0.38 6.73 -11.40
CA THR A 129 -0.54 7.65 -10.72
C THR A 129 -0.56 9.02 -11.39
N ARG A 130 0.61 9.56 -11.76
CA ARG A 130 0.71 10.81 -12.52
C ARG A 130 0.03 10.70 -13.88
N SER A 131 0.29 9.62 -14.62
CA SER A 131 -0.34 9.38 -15.92
C SER A 131 -1.87 9.27 -15.83
N MET A 132 -2.38 8.58 -14.81
CA MET A 132 -3.83 8.50 -14.54
C MET A 132 -4.42 9.88 -14.19
N HIS A 133 -3.71 10.68 -13.41
CA HIS A 133 -4.12 12.05 -13.09
C HIS A 133 -4.16 12.93 -14.35
N ASP A 134 -3.13 12.89 -15.19
CA ASP A 134 -3.07 13.65 -16.44
C ASP A 134 -4.17 13.19 -17.42
N ALA A 135 -4.45 11.88 -17.50
CA ALA A 135 -5.55 11.34 -18.28
C ALA A 135 -6.92 11.83 -17.78
N TYR A 136 -7.11 11.89 -16.46
CA TYR A 136 -8.32 12.44 -15.85
C TYR A 136 -8.50 13.93 -16.18
N GLU A 137 -7.44 14.74 -15.99
CA GLU A 137 -7.45 16.16 -16.34
C GLU A 137 -7.68 16.41 -17.84
N SER A 138 -7.20 15.50 -18.70
CA SER A 138 -7.46 15.53 -20.14
C SER A 138 -8.93 15.21 -20.46
N ILE A 139 -9.53 14.21 -19.80
CA ILE A 139 -10.95 13.88 -19.95
C ILE A 139 -11.82 15.04 -19.49
N ILE A 140 -11.55 15.62 -18.31
CA ILE A 140 -12.29 16.79 -17.81
C ILE A 140 -12.12 18.00 -18.74
N ARG A 141 -10.92 18.27 -19.24
CA ARG A 141 -10.70 19.38 -20.18
C ARG A 141 -11.43 19.20 -21.49
N ASN A 142 -11.57 17.98 -22.01
CA ASN A 142 -12.37 17.73 -23.22
C ASN A 142 -13.89 17.76 -22.96
N LEU A 143 -14.33 17.64 -21.71
CA LEU A 143 -15.74 17.71 -21.33
C LEU A 143 -16.22 19.14 -21.00
N ARG A 144 -15.31 20.09 -20.78
CA ARG A 144 -15.61 21.51 -20.58
C ARG A 144 -15.61 22.28 -21.90
#